data_AF-R0MLU7-F1
#
_entry.id   AF-R0MLU7-F1
#
_cell.length_a   1.000
_cell.length_b   1.000
_cell.length_c   1.000
_cell.angle_alpha   90.00
_cell.angle_beta   90.00
_cell.angle_gamma   90.00
#
_symmetry.space_group_name_H-M   'P 1'
#
loop_
_entity.id
_entity.type
_entity.pdbx_description
1 polymer ?
#
loop_
_entity_poly.entity_id
_entity_poly.type
_entity_poly.pdbx_seq_one_letter_code
_entity_poly.pdbx_strand_id
1 'polypeptide(L)'
;MKKVLVVGCGGIGSELIKLIVQNDNLDITIIDFDTIELSNLNRQFLFTNDDIGKYKCQVIFEKIQNLKPHLKINFIIGDHKII
;
A
#
# COMPACT_ATOMS: atom_id res chain seq x y z
N MET A 1 5.77 18.15 8.86
CA MET A 1 5.50 16.95 8.04
C MET A 1 4.01 16.68 8.06
N LYS A 2 3.37 16.53 6.89
CA LYS A 2 1.92 16.28 6.80
C LYS A 2 1.67 14.78 6.87
N LYS A 3 0.64 14.38 7.63
CA LYS A 3 0.21 12.98 7.73
C LYS A 3 -0.86 12.70 6.69
N VAL A 4 -0.70 11.62 5.94
CA VAL A 4 -1.66 11.17 4.92
C VAL A 4 -2.08 9.75 5.22
N LEU A 5 -3.38 9.53 5.35
CA LEU A 5 -3.97 8.21 5.49
C LEU A 5 -4.66 7.84 4.17
N VAL A 6 -4.28 6.70 3.59
CA VAL A 6 -4.95 6.13 2.42
C VAL A 6 -5.70 4.88 2.88
N VAL A 7 -7.03 4.89 2.74
CA VAL A 7 -7.89 3.74 3.04
C VAL A 7 -8.29 3.11 1.71
N GLY A 8 -7.91 1.84 1.54
CA GLY A 8 -8.03 1.11 0.29
C GLY A 8 -6.75 1.19 -0.54
N CYS A 9 -6.20 0.03 -0.84
CA CYS A 9 -5.00 -0.27 -1.64
C CYS A 9 -5.36 -1.03 -2.94
N GLY A 10 -6.64 -1.02 -3.35
CA GLY A 10 -7.10 -1.52 -4.65
C GLY A 10 -6.69 -0.61 -5.82
N GLY A 11 -7.36 -0.73 -6.98
CA GLY A 11 -6.98 0.01 -8.21
C GLY A 11 -6.63 1.49 -8.00
N ILE A 12 -7.60 2.30 -7.56
CA ILE A 12 -7.38 3.75 -7.36
C ILE A 12 -6.37 4.01 -6.24
N GLY A 13 -6.49 3.31 -5.12
CA GLY A 13 -5.60 3.46 -3.97
C GLY A 13 -4.14 3.20 -4.33
N SER A 14 -3.88 2.11 -5.06
CA SER A 14 -2.54 1.74 -5.52
C SER A 14 -1.93 2.79 -6.45
N GLU A 15 -2.71 3.37 -7.38
CA GLU A 15 -2.21 4.44 -8.25
C GLU A 15 -1.99 5.76 -7.50
N LEU A 16 -2.87 6.12 -6.57
CA LEU A 16 -2.67 7.29 -5.70
C LEU A 16 -1.38 7.13 -4.89
N ILE A 17 -1.16 5.95 -4.30
CA ILE A 17 0.03 5.67 -3.50
C ILE A 17 1.31 5.88 -4.32
N LYS A 18 1.36 5.38 -5.57
CA LYS A 18 2.52 5.60 -6.48
C LYS A 18 2.86 7.08 -6.68
N LEU A 19 1.86 7.95 -6.69
CA LEU A 19 2.04 9.39 -6.87
C LEU A 19 2.52 10.06 -5.58
N ILE A 20 1.87 9.79 -4.45
CA ILE A 20 2.18 10.49 -3.19
C ILE A 20 3.53 10.07 -2.59
N VAL A 21 3.99 8.83 -2.85
CA VAL A 21 5.30 8.35 -2.36
C VAL A 21 6.48 9.04 -3.05
N GLN A 22 6.23 9.86 -4.08
CA GLN A 22 7.26 10.72 -4.67
C GLN A 22 7.59 11.94 -3.81
N ASN A 23 6.76 12.26 -2.82
CA ASN A 23 6.99 13.37 -1.90
C ASN A 23 7.56 12.87 -0.56
N ASP A 24 8.87 13.04 -0.39
CA ASP A 24 9.59 12.55 0.80
C ASP A 24 9.26 13.35 2.09
N ASN A 25 8.44 14.43 1.99
CA ASN A 25 7.98 15.22 3.15
C ASN A 25 6.62 14.75 3.72
N LEU A 26 6.11 13.60 3.29
CA LEU A 26 4.88 12.99 3.77
C LEU A 26 5.15 11.88 4.78
N ASP A 27 4.26 11.76 5.77
CA ASP A 27 4.14 10.63 6.69
C ASP A 27 2.91 9.83 6.28
N ILE A 28 3.13 8.72 5.57
CA ILE A 28 2.07 7.98 4.87
C ILE A 28 1.66 6.77 5.70
N THR A 29 0.36 6.55 5.85
CA THR A 29 -0.18 5.29 6.36
C THR A 29 -1.18 4.74 5.35
N ILE A 30 -1.04 3.47 5.00
CA ILE A 30 -1.95 2.78 4.07
C ILE A 30 -2.71 1.68 4.81
N ILE A 31 -4.01 1.57 4.57
CA ILE A 31 -4.88 0.57 5.19
C ILE A 31 -5.62 -0.19 4.11
N ASP A 32 -5.62 -1.52 4.20
CA ASP A 32 -6.48 -2.39 3.40
C ASP A 32 -6.75 -3.69 4.19
N PHE A 33 -7.83 -4.37 3.85
CA PHE A 33 -8.31 -5.60 4.48
C PHE A 33 -8.12 -6.80 3.55
N ASP A 34 -8.05 -6.55 2.25
CA ASP A 34 -8.00 -7.54 1.21
C ASP A 34 -6.60 -8.11 1.05
N THR A 35 -6.58 -9.39 0.72
CA THR A 35 -5.44 -10.04 0.09
C THR A 35 -5.45 -9.83 -1.42
N ILE A 36 -4.28 -10.02 -2.04
CA ILE A 36 -4.12 -9.95 -3.48
C ILE A 36 -4.68 -11.22 -4.11
N GLU A 37 -5.55 -11.04 -5.10
CA GLU A 37 -6.09 -12.12 -5.93
C GLU A 37 -5.52 -12.07 -7.35
N LEU A 38 -5.53 -13.20 -8.06
CA LEU A 38 -5.18 -13.26 -9.48
C LEU A 38 -5.98 -12.23 -10.30
N SER A 39 -7.26 -12.06 -9.96
CA SER A 39 -8.15 -11.08 -10.58
C SER A 39 -7.65 -9.65 -10.47
N ASN A 40 -6.77 -9.32 -9.52
CA ASN A 40 -6.26 -7.96 -9.30
C ASN A 40 -5.10 -7.62 -10.25
N LEU A 41 -4.33 -8.62 -10.70
CA LEU A 41 -3.12 -8.41 -11.51
C LEU A 41 -3.40 -7.78 -12.87
N ASN A 42 -4.63 -7.88 -13.37
CA ASN A 42 -5.03 -7.26 -14.64
C ASN A 42 -5.13 -5.72 -14.60
N ARG A 43 -5.21 -5.12 -13.40
CA ARG A 43 -5.45 -3.67 -13.23
C ARG A 43 -4.65 -3.01 -12.11
N GLN A 44 -3.99 -3.78 -11.24
CA GLN A 44 -3.21 -3.29 -10.11
C GLN A 44 -1.74 -3.67 -10.31
N PHE A 45 -1.01 -2.82 -11.03
CA PHE A 45 0.38 -3.08 -11.45
C PHE A 45 1.41 -3.11 -10.31
N LEU A 46 1.00 -2.81 -9.07
CA LEU A 46 1.86 -2.99 -7.90
C LEU A 46 2.00 -4.44 -7.46
N PHE A 47 1.26 -5.38 -8.04
CA PHE A 47 1.23 -6.77 -7.61
C PHE A 47 1.74 -7.72 -8.69
N THR A 48 2.30 -8.83 -8.26
CA THR A 48 2.84 -9.91 -9.10
C THR A 48 2.21 -11.24 -8.70
N ASN A 49 2.45 -12.30 -9.49
CA ASN A 49 1.97 -13.64 -9.16
C ASN A 49 2.48 -14.12 -7.78
N ASP A 50 3.71 -13.76 -7.40
CA ASP A 50 4.31 -14.14 -6.12
C ASP A 50 3.70 -13.40 -4.91
N ASP A 51 2.84 -12.42 -5.17
CA ASP A 51 2.15 -11.65 -4.14
C ASP A 51 0.73 -12.18 -3.85
N ILE A 52 0.22 -13.11 -4.66
CA ILE A 52 -1.12 -13.67 -4.48
C ILE A 52 -1.27 -14.30 -3.09
N GLY A 53 -2.36 -13.96 -2.40
CA GLY A 53 -2.65 -14.39 -1.03
C GLY A 53 -2.04 -13.52 0.07
N LYS A 54 -1.13 -12.58 -0.26
CA LYS A 54 -0.60 -11.61 0.71
C LYS A 54 -1.51 -10.39 0.81
N TYR A 55 -1.46 -9.68 1.93
CA TYR A 55 -2.22 -8.44 2.11
C TYR A 55 -1.73 -7.33 1.17
N LYS A 56 -2.67 -6.63 0.51
CA LYS A 56 -2.36 -5.55 -0.43
C LYS A 56 -1.50 -4.46 0.22
N CYS A 57 -1.93 -3.98 1.39
CA CYS A 57 -1.24 -2.91 2.12
C CYS A 57 0.18 -3.31 2.53
N GLN A 58 0.38 -4.56 2.97
CA GLN A 58 1.69 -5.09 3.33
C GLN A 58 2.63 -5.13 2.12
N VAL A 59 2.19 -5.72 0.99
CA VAL A 59 3.02 -5.83 -0.21
C VAL A 59 3.39 -4.47 -0.78
N ILE A 60 2.45 -3.52 -0.80
CA ILE A 60 2.75 -2.14 -1.22
C ILE A 60 3.83 -1.52 -0.34
N PHE A 61 3.70 -1.66 0.99
CA PHE A 61 4.69 -1.15 1.93
C PHE A 61 6.08 -1.76 1.70
N GLU A 62 6.18 -3.08 1.58
CA GLU A 62 7.45 -3.78 1.33
C GLU A 62 8.12 -3.28 0.04
N LYS A 63 7.34 -3.14 -1.05
CA LYS A 63 7.86 -2.63 -2.32
C LYS A 63 8.34 -1.19 -2.23
N ILE A 64 7.61 -0.33 -1.52
CA ILE A 64 8.01 1.06 -1.32
C ILE A 64 9.26 1.14 -0.46
N GLN A 65 9.33 0.41 0.66
CA GLN A 65 10.50 0.42 1.54
C GLN A 65 11.75 -0.12 0.86
N ASN A 66 11.61 -1.12 -0.02
CA ASN A 66 12.72 -1.61 -0.84
C ASN A 66 13.24 -0.54 -1.82
N LEU A 67 12.35 0.28 -2.39
CA LEU A 67 12.71 1.33 -3.36
C LEU A 67 13.17 2.64 -2.69
N LYS A 68 12.56 3.01 -1.56
CA LYS A 68 12.79 4.25 -0.82
C LYS A 68 12.87 3.98 0.69
N PRO A 69 13.98 3.42 1.20
CA PRO A 69 14.12 3.03 2.61
C PRO A 69 14.00 4.19 3.61
N HIS A 70 14.22 5.43 3.16
CA HIS A 70 14.15 6.64 3.98
C HIS A 70 12.73 7.24 4.06
N LEU A 71 11.80 6.77 3.22
CA LEU A 71 10.43 7.30 3.22
C LEU A 71 9.71 6.89 4.49
N LYS A 72 9.02 7.83 5.13
CA LYS A 72 8.20 7.52 6.30
C LYS A 72 6.84 6.99 5.87
N ILE A 73 6.72 5.67 5.84
CA ILE A 73 5.48 4.96 5.50
C ILE A 73 5.19 3.85 6.51
N ASN A 74 3.91 3.60 6.79
CA ASN A 74 3.42 2.47 7.58
C ASN A 74 2.25 1.80 6.86
N PHE A 75 1.96 0.54 7.20
CA PHE A 75 0.75 -0.15 6.75
C PHE A 75 -0.03 -0.71 7.94
N ILE A 76 -1.35 -0.83 7.75
CA ILE A 76 -2.25 -1.50 8.69
C ILE A 76 -3.09 -2.49 7.91
N ILE A 77 -3.13 -3.73 8.38
CA ILE A 77 -4.10 -4.74 7.95
C ILE A 77 -5.34 -4.54 8.84
N GLY A 78 -6.48 -4.24 8.24
CA GLY A 78 -7.63 -3.69 8.95
C GLY A 78 -8.45 -4.62 9.86
N ASP A 79 -7.88 -5.69 10.43
CA ASP A 79 -8.53 -6.52 11.48
C ASP A 79 -8.10 -6.13 12.92
N HIS A 80 -7.18 -5.18 13.08
CA HIS A 80 -7.03 -4.56 14.39
C HIS A 80 -8.22 -3.64 14.61
N LYS A 81 -9.20 -4.10 15.42
CA LYS A 81 -10.22 -3.29 16.09
C LYS A 81 -9.68 -1.87 16.28
N ILE A 82 -10.09 -0.97 15.39
CA ILE A 82 -9.83 0.44 15.54
C ILE A 82 -10.72 0.84 16.71
N ILE A 83 -10.10 0.89 17.89
CA ILE A 83 -10.51 1.50 19.16
C ILE A 83 -12.01 1.83 19.27
#